data_AF-A0A822A1A6-F1
#
_entry.id   AF-A0A822A1A6-F1
#
_cell.length_a   1.000
_cell.length_b   1.000
_cell.length_c   1.000
_cell.angle_alpha   90.00
_cell.angle_beta   90.00
_cell.angle_gamma   90.00
#
_symmetry.space_group_name_H-M   'P 1'
#
loop_
_entity.id
_entity.type
_entity.pdbx_description
1 polymer ?
#
loop_
_entity_poly.entity_id
_entity_poly.type
_entity_poly.pdbx_seq_one_letter_code
_entity_poly.pdbx_strand_id
1 'polypeptide(L)'
;LPTNHLKPNWDREYNLGWVIMDGNDPTKILARSDEPILSPELDWERCDLTSNEWARRGLTPQVVFAEGWQQTSIDQFTLWYQGCDAVTGIAQVTVEF
;
A
#
# COMPACT_ATOMS: atom_id res chain seq x y z
N LEU A 1 1.28 -25.29 9.12
CA LEU A 1 1.85 -25.71 7.82
C LEU A 1 3.36 -25.65 7.96
N PRO A 2 4.14 -26.56 7.36
CA PRO A 2 5.60 -26.52 7.49
C PRO A 2 6.11 -25.20 6.90
N THR A 3 7.02 -24.55 7.63
CA THR A 3 7.57 -23.20 7.42
C THR A 3 8.41 -23.04 6.14
N ASN A 4 8.41 -24.03 5.24
CA ASN A 4 9.38 -24.15 4.15
C ASN A 4 8.89 -23.62 2.78
N HIS A 5 7.78 -22.90 2.73
CA HIS A 5 7.23 -22.32 1.49
C HIS A 5 6.85 -20.84 1.61
N LEU A 6 7.39 -20.13 2.60
CA LEU A 6 7.21 -18.68 2.64
C LEU A 6 7.97 -18.06 1.45
N LYS A 7 7.29 -17.19 0.71
CA LYS A 7 7.91 -16.36 -0.34
C LYS A 7 9.19 -15.70 0.23
N PRO A 8 10.30 -15.60 -0.53
CA PRO A 8 11.45 -14.79 -0.11
C PRO A 8 11.00 -13.40 0.33
N ASN A 9 11.60 -12.88 1.42
CA ASN A 9 11.22 -11.58 2.01
C ASN A 9 9.77 -11.51 2.53
N TRP A 10 9.25 -12.61 3.06
CA TRP A 10 7.91 -12.72 3.67
C TRP A 10 7.60 -11.66 4.73
N ASP A 11 8.64 -11.18 5.42
CA ASP A 11 8.56 -10.19 6.49
C ASP A 11 8.66 -8.74 6.00
N ARG A 12 8.83 -8.50 4.69
CA ARG A 12 8.87 -7.13 4.15
C ARG A 12 7.48 -6.55 3.97
N GLU A 13 7.34 -5.29 4.36
CA GLU A 13 6.14 -4.50 4.13
C GLU A 13 6.26 -3.69 2.84
N TYR A 14 5.16 -3.64 2.09
CA TYR A 14 4.96 -2.70 0.99
C TYR A 14 3.98 -1.64 1.45
N ASN A 15 4.49 -0.43 1.60
CA ASN A 15 3.78 0.75 2.09
C ASN A 15 3.66 1.78 0.95
N LEU A 16 2.63 2.62 1.01
CA LEU A 16 2.41 3.68 0.04
C LEU A 16 2.90 5.02 0.62
N GLY A 17 3.59 5.81 -0.20
CA GLY A 17 3.90 7.21 0.07
C GLY A 17 3.45 8.10 -1.08
N TRP A 18 3.80 9.39 -1.04
CA TRP A 18 3.49 10.34 -2.09
C TRP A 18 4.71 11.20 -2.44
N VAL A 19 4.68 11.77 -3.65
CA VAL A 19 5.70 12.68 -4.17
C VAL A 19 4.99 13.78 -4.96
N ILE A 20 5.39 15.03 -4.77
CA ILE A 20 5.01 16.18 -5.60
C ILE A 20 6.18 16.52 -6.51
N MET A 21 5.93 16.55 -7.81
CA MET A 21 6.92 16.83 -8.85
C MET A 21 6.67 18.21 -9.47
N ASP A 22 7.72 18.83 -10.01
CA ASP A 22 7.56 20.07 -10.78
C ASP A 22 6.76 19.82 -12.06
N GLY A 23 5.77 20.68 -12.33
CA GLY A 23 4.86 20.53 -13.46
C GLY A 23 5.48 20.79 -14.84
N ASN A 24 6.63 21.46 -14.91
CA ASN A 24 7.40 21.68 -16.14
C ASN A 24 8.54 20.66 -16.31
N ASP A 25 9.11 20.17 -15.19
CA ASP A 25 10.23 19.24 -15.17
C ASP A 25 10.02 18.13 -14.11
N PRO A 26 9.38 17.00 -14.47
CA PRO A 26 9.01 15.96 -13.51
C PRO A 26 10.21 15.21 -12.91
N THR A 27 11.44 15.49 -13.35
CA THR A 27 12.65 14.94 -12.71
C THR A 27 12.98 15.65 -11.39
N LYS A 28 12.37 16.82 -11.14
CA LYS A 28 12.52 17.59 -9.91
C LYS A 28 11.43 17.24 -8.92
N ILE A 29 11.84 16.70 -7.78
CA ILE A 29 10.97 16.47 -6.63
C ILE A 29 10.86 17.78 -5.83
N LEU A 30 9.64 18.28 -5.68
CA LEU A 30 9.32 19.46 -4.87
C LEU A 30 9.06 19.10 -3.41
N ALA A 31 8.35 17.98 -3.19
CA ALA A 31 8.09 17.43 -1.87
C ALA A 31 7.90 15.92 -1.95
N ARG A 32 8.12 15.23 -0.83
CA ARG A 32 7.96 13.77 -0.70
C ARG A 32 7.51 13.47 0.73
N SER A 33 6.67 12.45 0.88
CA SER A 33 6.28 11.94 2.19
C SER A 33 7.48 11.40 2.97
N ASP A 34 7.68 11.88 4.21
CA ASP A 34 8.68 11.32 5.14
C ASP A 34 8.24 9.96 5.70
N GLU A 35 6.93 9.77 5.89
CA GLU A 35 6.31 8.54 6.40
C GLU A 35 5.26 8.01 5.41
N PRO A 36 4.88 6.72 5.48
CA PRO A 36 3.80 6.17 4.68
C PRO A 36 2.46 6.89 4.88
N ILE A 37 1.70 7.06 3.80
CA ILE A 37 0.30 7.52 3.84
C ILE A 37 -0.69 6.35 3.99
N LEU A 38 -0.24 5.13 3.67
CA LEU A 38 -0.99 3.89 3.87
C LEU A 38 -0.01 2.74 4.09
N SER A 39 -0.29 1.94 5.12
CA SER A 39 0.47 0.74 5.49
C SER A 39 -0.48 -0.44 5.70
N PRO A 40 -0.01 -1.70 5.62
CA PRO A 40 -0.84 -2.88 5.90
C PRO A 40 -1.26 -2.93 7.38
N GLU A 41 -2.57 -2.77 7.66
CA GLU A 41 -3.12 -2.77 9.02
C GLU A 41 -4.30 -3.73 9.20
N LEU A 42 -4.97 -4.07 8.12
CA LEU A 42 -6.10 -4.99 8.13
C LEU A 42 -5.63 -6.41 7.85
N ASP A 43 -6.37 -7.41 8.33
CA ASP A 43 -6.00 -8.83 8.15
C ASP A 43 -5.81 -9.19 6.66
N TRP A 44 -6.60 -8.57 5.78
CA TRP A 44 -6.55 -8.79 4.34
C TRP A 44 -5.48 -7.97 3.61
N GLU A 45 -4.75 -7.11 4.33
CA GLU A 45 -3.55 -6.37 3.83
C GLU A 45 -2.27 -7.00 4.39
N ARG A 46 -2.32 -7.53 5.62
CA ARG A 46 -1.21 -8.26 6.24
C ARG A 46 -1.07 -9.69 5.73
N CYS A 47 -2.14 -10.47 5.70
CA CYS A 47 -2.15 -11.90 5.32
C CYS A 47 -0.99 -12.73 5.87
N ASP A 48 -0.47 -12.34 7.03
CA ASP A 48 0.63 -13.01 7.68
C ASP A 48 0.10 -14.12 8.59
N LEU A 49 0.99 -14.76 9.37
CA LEU A 49 0.59 -15.84 10.27
C LEU A 49 -0.35 -15.40 11.40
N THR A 50 -0.48 -14.09 11.65
CA THR A 50 -1.39 -13.53 12.67
C THR A 50 -2.77 -13.20 12.10
N SER A 51 -2.89 -13.14 10.77
CA SER A 51 -4.06 -12.67 10.04
C SER A 51 -5.13 -13.76 9.84
N ASN A 52 -5.80 -14.24 10.90
CA ASN A 52 -6.99 -15.12 10.88
C ASN A 52 -7.20 -16.00 9.61
N GLU A 53 -8.29 -15.79 8.86
CA GLU A 53 -8.57 -16.52 7.62
C GLU A 53 -7.71 -16.05 6.44
N TRP A 54 -7.10 -14.87 6.54
CA TRP A 54 -6.30 -14.23 5.50
C TRP A 54 -4.86 -14.74 5.41
N ALA A 55 -4.36 -15.37 6.47
CA ALA A 55 -3.04 -16.01 6.57
C ALA A 55 -2.76 -17.05 5.48
N ARG A 56 -3.81 -17.50 4.78
CA ARG A 56 -3.74 -18.49 3.69
C ARG A 56 -4.43 -18.03 2.40
N ARG A 57 -4.87 -16.77 2.33
CA ARG A 57 -5.59 -16.21 1.16
C ARG A 57 -4.79 -15.14 0.41
N GLY A 58 -3.79 -14.53 1.03
CA GLY A 58 -2.84 -13.65 0.35
C GLY A 58 -1.82 -14.41 -0.51
N LEU A 59 -1.36 -13.81 -1.60
CA LEU A 59 -0.23 -14.32 -2.39
C LEU A 59 1.10 -13.74 -1.90
N THR A 60 1.09 -12.50 -1.42
CA THR A 60 2.21 -11.84 -0.74
C THR A 60 1.69 -11.22 0.55
N PRO A 61 2.27 -11.48 1.74
CA PRO A 61 1.86 -10.81 2.97
C PRO A 61 2.36 -9.36 3.04
N GLN A 62 1.74 -8.55 3.89
CA GLN A 62 2.14 -7.18 4.25
C GLN A 62 2.23 -6.26 3.03
N VAL A 63 1.16 -6.22 2.23
CA VAL A 63 1.10 -5.40 1.03
C VAL A 63 -0.13 -4.51 1.05
N VAL A 64 0.12 -3.21 0.90
CA VAL A 64 -0.79 -2.27 0.25
C VAL A 64 -0.10 -1.75 -1.00
N PHE A 65 -0.73 -1.91 -2.17
CA PHE A 65 -0.14 -1.50 -3.45
C PHE A 65 -1.12 -0.63 -4.24
N ALA A 66 -0.74 0.60 -4.56
CA ALA A 66 -1.61 1.52 -5.30
C ALA A 66 -1.80 1.07 -6.75
N GLU A 67 -3.06 0.95 -7.19
CA GLU A 67 -3.43 0.56 -8.55
C GLU A 67 -4.05 1.71 -9.34
N GLY A 68 -4.70 2.65 -8.65
CA GLY A 68 -5.28 3.84 -9.27
C GLY A 68 -5.80 4.82 -8.24
N TRP A 69 -5.98 6.08 -8.63
CA TRP A 69 -6.50 7.11 -7.74
C TRP A 69 -7.30 8.16 -8.51
N GLN A 70 -8.20 8.84 -7.81
CA GLN A 70 -8.97 9.97 -8.31
C GLN A 70 -8.95 11.09 -7.27
N GLN A 71 -8.57 12.29 -7.70
CA GLN A 71 -8.66 13.48 -6.87
C GLN A 71 -10.12 13.84 -6.59
N THR A 72 -10.47 14.01 -5.31
CA THR A 72 -11.82 14.36 -4.83
C THR A 72 -11.88 15.76 -4.22
N SER A 73 -10.74 16.29 -3.75
CA SER A 73 -10.54 17.68 -3.32
C SER A 73 -9.08 18.09 -3.58
N ILE A 74 -8.68 19.32 -3.23
CA ILE A 74 -7.31 19.84 -3.48
C ILE A 74 -6.25 18.83 -2.99
N ASP A 75 -6.39 18.35 -1.75
CA ASP A 75 -5.42 17.45 -1.11
C ASP A 75 -5.98 16.06 -0.80
N GLN A 76 -7.18 15.72 -1.31
CA GLN A 76 -7.85 14.44 -1.03
C GLN A 76 -8.02 13.59 -2.28
N PHE A 77 -7.81 12.30 -2.12
CA PHE A 77 -7.85 11.33 -3.20
C PHE A 77 -8.57 10.05 -2.77
N THR A 78 -9.44 9.55 -3.63
CA THR A 78 -9.91 8.16 -3.57
C THR A 78 -8.84 7.28 -4.18
N LEU A 79 -8.32 6.32 -3.42
CA LEU A 79 -7.28 5.38 -3.82
C LEU A 79 -7.86 3.98 -3.94
N TRP A 80 -7.69 3.34 -5.10
CA TRP A 80 -7.83 1.89 -5.26
C TRP A 80 -6.48 1.25 -5.06
N TYR A 81 -6.41 0.29 -4.15
CA TYR A 81 -5.17 -0.39 -3.82
C TYR A 81 -5.43 -1.87 -3.61
N GLN A 82 -4.38 -2.66 -3.75
CA GLN A 82 -4.40 -4.08 -3.54
C GLN A 82 -3.93 -4.44 -2.13
N GLY A 83 -4.62 -5.39 -1.49
CA GLY A 83 -4.21 -6.06 -0.27
C GLY A 83 -3.64 -7.45 -0.59
N CYS A 84 -2.44 -7.73 -0.10
CA CYS A 84 -1.75 -9.02 -0.16
C CYS A 84 -1.64 -9.70 -1.54
N ASP A 85 -1.51 -8.95 -2.64
CA ASP A 85 -1.54 -9.52 -4.00
C ASP A 85 -2.81 -10.33 -4.32
N ALA A 86 -3.93 -10.10 -3.60
CA ALA A 86 -5.09 -10.99 -3.63
C ALA A 86 -6.44 -10.29 -3.78
N VAL A 87 -6.63 -9.12 -3.18
CA VAL A 87 -7.91 -8.38 -3.22
C VAL A 87 -7.69 -6.89 -3.42
N THR A 88 -8.75 -6.17 -3.80
CA THR A 88 -8.73 -4.71 -3.96
C THR A 88 -9.58 -4.06 -2.86
N GLY A 89 -9.02 -3.03 -2.23
CA GLY A 89 -9.68 -2.11 -1.32
C GLY A 89 -9.79 -0.70 -1.91
N ILE A 90 -10.54 0.15 -1.21
CA ILE A 90 -10.63 1.58 -1.49
C ILE A 90 -10.34 2.34 -0.20
N ALA A 91 -9.47 3.33 -0.26
CA ALA A 91 -9.20 4.27 0.84
C ALA A 91 -9.40 5.71 0.39
N GLN A 92 -9.73 6.61 1.32
CA GLN A 92 -9.52 8.04 1.13
C GLN A 92 -8.17 8.38 1.74
N VAL A 93 -7.31 9.06 0.98
CA VAL A 93 -5.98 9.49 1.44
C VAL A 93 -5.85 11.01 1.29
N THR A 94 -5.11 11.62 2.20
CA THR A 94 -4.85 13.07 2.23
C THR A 94 -3.36 13.35 2.07
N VAL A 95 -2.98 14.16 1.08
CA VAL A 95 -1.59 14.57 0.86
C VAL A 95 -1.36 15.91 1.53
N GLU A 96 -0.64 15.93 2.64
CA GLU A 96 -0.27 17.16 3.37
C GLU A 96 1.22 17.44 3.18
N PHE A 97 1.59 18.68 2.82
CA PHE A 97 2.98 19.10 2.57
C PHE A 97 3.25 20.55 2.96
#